data_AF-G4YYK1-F1
#
_entry.id   AF-G4YYK1-F1
#
_cell.length_a   1.000
_cell.length_b   1.000
_cell.length_c   1.000
_cell.angle_alpha   90.00
_cell.angle_beta   90.00
_cell.angle_gamma   90.00
#
_symmetry.space_group_name_H-M   'P 1'
#
loop_
_entity.id
_entity.type
_entity.pdbx_description
1 polymer ?
#
loop_
_entity_poly.entity_id
_entity_poly.type
_entity_poly.pdbx_seq_one_letter_code
_entity_poly.pdbx_strand_id
1 'polypeptide(L)'
;MRNACDYRVSFDLTPYGDLAFLEAFAPDTPKTAPAAPSEASGSETADAQLATVPFFKNFQADLVELHARALESLVCRCGREPRWHCAKADLLLNPISKQRLASASDPRSALKGYLVAASLATNFFSDMVSVGDIIDQSSLVRLSQCLVKVGAHVAAAVLYQCFMPEEFKYGLRILRLAPESHDNAFFQYFWELPFLEMLVDLHSSPKYLNERHVTLLTNLIQSPELNSSNPAPVVKDAEQRILRCYFRDLCRIYLGN
;
A
#
# COMPACT_ATOMS: atom_id res chain seq x y z
N MET A 1 -9.71 2.35 33.57
CA MET A 1 -9.61 0.92 33.19
C MET A 1 -8.80 0.86 31.92
N ARG A 2 -7.58 0.32 31.99
CA ARG A 2 -6.61 0.22 30.89
C ARG A 2 -6.68 -1.19 30.29
N ASN A 3 -6.44 -1.25 28.97
CA ASN A 3 -6.15 -2.40 28.10
C ASN A 3 -7.33 -3.01 27.32
N ALA A 4 -7.35 -2.72 26.01
CA ALA A 4 -7.40 -3.72 24.92
C ALA A 4 -7.22 -3.02 23.56
N CYS A 5 -6.20 -2.17 23.42
CA CYS A 5 -5.66 -1.85 22.10
C CYS A 5 -4.52 -2.84 21.86
N ASP A 6 -4.87 -4.07 21.51
CA ASP A 6 -3.95 -5.02 20.89
C ASP A 6 -3.61 -4.51 19.50
N TYR A 7 -2.73 -3.51 19.48
CA TYR A 7 -1.80 -3.31 18.39
C TYR A 7 -1.04 -4.62 18.23
N ARG A 8 -1.40 -5.42 17.23
CA ARG A 8 -0.49 -6.12 16.32
C ARG A 8 -1.27 -7.15 15.49
N VAL A 9 -1.81 -6.69 14.36
CA VAL A 9 -1.22 -7.24 13.12
C VAL A 9 -0.05 -6.31 12.79
N SER A 10 1.03 -6.43 13.58
CA SER A 10 2.30 -6.59 12.89
C SER A 10 2.02 -7.69 11.89
N PHE A 11 2.36 -7.51 10.63
CA PHE A 11 2.64 -8.68 9.82
C PHE A 11 3.80 -9.35 10.54
N ASP A 12 3.42 -10.17 11.51
CA ASP A 12 4.27 -11.08 12.21
C ASP A 12 4.60 -12.01 11.07
N LEU A 13 5.71 -11.64 10.45
CA LEU A 13 6.53 -12.47 9.64
C LEU A 13 6.94 -13.68 10.49
N THR A 14 6.25 -14.16 11.54
CA THR A 14 6.65 -15.32 12.34
C THR A 14 7.00 -16.53 11.49
N PRO A 15 6.29 -16.89 10.39
CA PRO A 15 6.82 -17.95 9.53
C PRO A 15 8.13 -17.55 8.80
N TYR A 16 8.38 -16.27 8.55
CA TYR A 16 9.61 -15.72 7.94
C TYR A 16 10.71 -15.36 8.95
N GLY A 17 10.37 -15.05 10.20
CA GLY A 17 11.24 -14.73 11.32
C GLY A 17 11.79 -16.02 11.85
N ASP A 18 10.98 -17.07 11.98
CA ASP A 18 11.45 -18.41 12.33
C ASP A 18 12.32 -19.00 11.22
N LEU A 19 12.00 -18.77 9.93
CA LEU A 19 12.88 -19.15 8.81
C LEU A 19 14.20 -18.34 8.81
N ALA A 20 14.14 -17.02 9.01
CA ALA A 20 15.32 -16.16 9.06
C ALA A 20 16.17 -16.37 10.32
N PHE A 21 15.57 -16.75 11.47
CA PHE A 21 16.26 -17.13 12.70
C PHE A 21 16.84 -18.54 12.58
N LEU A 22 16.11 -19.51 12.02
CA LEU A 22 16.63 -20.85 11.73
C LEU A 22 17.80 -20.80 10.76
N GLU A 23 17.83 -19.83 9.84
CA GLU A 23 18.92 -19.65 8.87
C GLU A 23 20.07 -18.79 9.43
N ALA A 24 19.78 -17.73 10.21
CA ALA A 24 20.81 -16.91 10.86
C ALA A 24 21.52 -17.60 12.04
N PHE A 25 20.88 -18.62 12.65
CA PHE A 25 21.44 -19.45 13.72
C PHE A 25 21.58 -20.92 13.31
N ALA A 26 21.42 -21.25 12.02
CA ALA A 26 21.85 -22.55 11.51
C ALA A 26 23.36 -22.66 11.84
N PRO A 27 23.81 -23.72 12.52
CA PRO A 27 25.22 -23.88 12.78
C PRO A 27 25.93 -23.96 11.43
N ASP A 28 26.89 -23.05 11.21
CA ASP A 28 27.87 -23.22 10.15
C ASP A 28 28.41 -24.64 10.31
N THR A 29 28.15 -25.49 9.33
CA THR A 29 28.78 -26.80 9.31
C THR A 29 30.09 -26.64 8.56
N PRO A 30 31.24 -26.48 9.25
CA PRO A 30 32.50 -26.70 8.58
C PRO A 30 32.60 -28.19 8.30
N LYS A 31 32.29 -28.59 7.07
CA LYS A 31 32.81 -29.84 6.52
C LYS A 31 34.33 -29.68 6.41
N THR A 32 35.06 -30.03 7.47
CA THR A 32 36.31 -30.78 7.36
C THR A 32 36.83 -31.18 8.74
N ALA A 33 36.95 -32.49 8.94
CA ALA A 33 38.06 -33.06 9.70
C ALA A 33 38.67 -34.17 8.81
N PRO A 34 39.94 -34.58 9.00
CA PRO A 34 40.89 -34.17 10.04
C PRO A 34 42.29 -33.79 9.50
N ALA A 35 43.02 -32.95 10.25
CA ALA A 35 44.46 -33.14 10.56
C ALA A 35 45.01 -31.87 11.25
N ALA A 36 45.63 -32.05 12.42
CA ALA A 36 46.56 -31.10 13.02
C ALA A 36 48.01 -31.51 12.63
N PRO A 37 49.08 -30.80 13.04
CA PRO A 37 49.22 -29.39 13.47
C PRO A 37 50.37 -28.65 12.72
N SER A 38 50.42 -27.32 12.74
CA SER A 38 51.68 -26.55 12.89
C SER A 38 51.44 -25.04 12.88
N GLU A 39 52.41 -24.36 13.45
CA GLU A 39 52.36 -23.04 14.04
C GLU A 39 52.58 -21.88 13.06
N ALA A 40 52.15 -20.71 13.54
CA ALA A 40 52.78 -19.39 13.38
C ALA A 40 52.58 -18.58 12.07
N SER A 41 52.09 -17.37 12.33
CA SER A 41 52.52 -16.08 11.78
C SER A 41 51.70 -15.45 10.65
N GLY A 42 51.14 -14.28 10.99
CA GLY A 42 51.23 -13.12 10.10
C GLY A 42 49.95 -12.66 9.41
N SER A 43 49.34 -11.61 9.95
CA SER A 43 48.71 -10.51 9.18
C SER A 43 47.57 -10.86 8.20
N GLU A 44 46.34 -11.12 8.69
CA GLU A 44 45.15 -11.22 7.82
C GLU A 44 43.89 -10.49 8.35
N THR A 45 44.02 -9.44 9.18
CA THR A 45 42.83 -8.78 9.76
C THR A 45 42.26 -7.61 8.96
N ALA A 46 42.94 -7.14 7.90
CA ALA A 46 42.44 -6.05 7.05
C ALA A 46 41.68 -6.54 5.79
N ASP A 47 42.11 -7.65 5.18
CA ASP A 47 41.49 -8.18 3.96
C ASP A 47 40.15 -8.91 4.23
N ALA A 48 39.99 -9.50 5.42
CA ALA A 48 38.73 -10.12 5.85
C ALA A 48 37.59 -9.08 6.03
N GLN A 49 37.91 -7.85 6.43
CA GLN A 49 36.93 -6.76 6.59
C GLN A 49 36.52 -6.15 5.24
N LEU A 50 37.39 -6.18 4.23
CA LEU A 50 37.03 -5.75 2.87
C LEU A 50 36.26 -6.84 2.10
N ALA A 51 36.55 -8.12 2.34
CA ALA A 51 35.88 -9.25 1.68
C ALA A 51 34.45 -9.51 2.20
N THR A 52 34.16 -9.10 3.44
CA THR A 52 32.83 -9.26 4.05
C THR A 52 31.79 -8.28 3.46
N VAL A 53 32.17 -7.06 3.09
CA VAL A 53 31.21 -6.06 2.56
C VAL A 53 30.60 -6.47 1.20
N PRO A 54 31.34 -7.00 0.22
CA PRO A 54 30.79 -7.59 -1.00
C PRO A 54 29.93 -8.81 -0.72
N PHE A 55 30.35 -9.69 0.21
CA PHE A 55 29.58 -10.87 0.60
C PHE A 55 28.23 -10.48 1.19
N PHE A 56 28.18 -9.55 2.15
CA PHE A 56 26.93 -9.09 2.75
C PHE A 56 25.99 -8.41 1.72
N LYS A 57 26.56 -7.71 0.73
CA LYS A 57 25.77 -7.11 -0.36
C LYS A 57 25.19 -8.18 -1.29
N ASN A 58 25.98 -9.16 -1.68
CA ASN A 58 25.56 -10.26 -2.54
C ASN A 58 24.52 -11.14 -1.84
N PHE A 59 24.77 -11.50 -0.57
CA PHE A 59 23.82 -12.23 0.27
C PHE A 59 22.49 -11.49 0.42
N GLN A 60 22.52 -10.18 0.65
CA GLN A 60 21.29 -9.39 0.73
C GLN A 60 20.53 -9.40 -0.61
N ALA A 61 21.23 -9.31 -1.74
CA ALA A 61 20.61 -9.38 -3.07
C ALA A 61 19.99 -10.76 -3.32
N ASP A 62 20.71 -11.83 -2.99
CA ASP A 62 20.23 -13.21 -3.11
C ASP A 62 18.99 -13.45 -2.24
N LEU A 63 18.96 -12.90 -1.02
CA LEU A 63 17.80 -12.99 -0.12
C LEU A 63 16.59 -12.23 -0.68
N VAL A 64 16.79 -11.04 -1.26
CA VAL A 64 15.70 -10.29 -1.92
C VAL A 64 15.14 -11.09 -3.10
N GLU A 65 16.01 -11.69 -3.92
CA GLU A 65 15.58 -12.48 -5.07
C GLU A 65 14.88 -13.78 -4.66
N LEU A 66 15.38 -14.46 -3.62
CA LEU A 66 14.74 -15.64 -3.05
C LEU A 66 13.33 -15.30 -2.54
N HIS A 67 13.18 -14.20 -1.79
CA HIS A 67 11.88 -13.74 -1.32
C HIS A 67 10.92 -13.40 -2.46
N ALA A 68 11.39 -12.71 -3.49
CA ALA A 68 10.58 -12.37 -4.66
C ALA A 68 10.08 -13.64 -5.38
N ARG A 69 10.97 -14.62 -5.62
CA ARG A 69 10.64 -15.90 -6.27
C ARG A 69 9.71 -16.77 -5.41
N ALA A 70 9.90 -16.78 -4.10
CA ALA A 70 9.03 -17.50 -3.17
C ALA A 70 7.60 -16.93 -3.21
N LEU A 71 7.45 -15.61 -3.12
CA LEU A 71 6.14 -14.96 -3.21
C LEU A 71 5.49 -15.15 -4.58
N GLU A 72 6.26 -15.10 -5.66
CA GLU A 72 5.74 -15.39 -7.00
C GLU A 72 5.22 -16.83 -7.11
N SER A 73 5.95 -17.78 -6.54
CA SER A 73 5.52 -19.18 -6.47
C SER A 73 4.25 -19.35 -5.63
N LEU A 74 4.14 -18.64 -4.49
CA LEU A 74 2.96 -18.66 -3.62
C LEU A 74 1.74 -18.04 -4.31
N VAL A 75 1.90 -16.90 -5.00
CA VAL A 75 0.82 -16.29 -5.79
C VAL A 75 0.41 -17.21 -6.93
N CYS A 76 1.34 -17.90 -7.59
CA CYS A 76 1.03 -18.84 -8.67
C CYS A 76 0.25 -20.07 -8.16
N ARG A 77 0.64 -20.63 -7.00
CA ARG A 77 0.01 -21.83 -6.43
C ARG A 77 -1.30 -21.52 -5.69
N CYS A 78 -1.35 -20.38 -5.01
CA CYS A 78 -2.44 -19.96 -4.14
C CYS A 78 -3.02 -18.61 -4.60
N GLY A 79 -3.32 -18.47 -5.89
CA GLY A 79 -3.72 -17.19 -6.50
C GLY A 79 -5.03 -16.58 -5.99
N ARG A 80 -5.83 -17.32 -5.22
CA ARG A 80 -7.05 -16.81 -4.58
C ARG A 80 -6.82 -16.23 -3.19
N GLU A 81 -5.64 -16.39 -2.61
CA GLU A 81 -5.34 -15.92 -1.27
C GLU A 81 -4.87 -14.45 -1.31
N PRO A 82 -5.66 -13.49 -0.76
CA PRO A 82 -5.34 -12.05 -0.82
C PRO A 82 -3.99 -11.70 -0.21
N ARG A 83 -3.58 -12.42 0.84
CA ARG A 83 -2.38 -12.14 1.63
C ARG A 83 -1.10 -12.19 0.81
N TRP A 84 -1.00 -13.15 -0.13
CA TRP A 84 0.18 -13.27 -0.98
C TRP A 84 0.29 -12.12 -1.99
N HIS A 85 -0.86 -11.62 -2.46
CA HIS A 85 -0.90 -10.44 -3.33
C HIS A 85 -0.49 -9.17 -2.61
N CYS A 86 -0.96 -8.97 -1.36
CA CYS A 86 -0.51 -7.86 -0.50
C CYS A 86 0.99 -7.94 -0.21
N ALA A 87 1.51 -9.10 0.16
CA ALA A 87 2.94 -9.28 0.45
C ALA A 87 3.82 -9.01 -0.79
N LYS A 88 3.37 -9.48 -1.97
CA LYS A 88 4.06 -9.16 -3.24
C LYS A 88 4.01 -7.66 -3.53
N ALA A 89 2.88 -7.00 -3.32
CA ALA A 89 2.73 -5.56 -3.51
C ALA A 89 3.63 -4.75 -2.56
N ASP A 90 3.76 -5.18 -1.30
CA ASP A 90 4.64 -4.54 -0.32
C ASP A 90 6.10 -4.56 -0.77
N LEU A 91 6.60 -5.69 -1.28
CA LEU A 91 7.96 -5.79 -1.82
C LEU A 91 8.16 -4.89 -3.05
N LEU A 92 7.15 -4.78 -3.92
CA LEU A 92 7.21 -3.94 -5.12
C LEU A 92 7.19 -2.44 -4.77
N LEU A 93 6.45 -2.06 -3.72
CA LEU A 93 6.38 -0.67 -3.28
C LEU A 93 7.63 -0.24 -2.51
N ASN A 94 8.11 -1.12 -1.62
CA ASN A 94 9.23 -0.89 -0.71
C ASN A 94 10.21 -2.08 -0.77
N PRO A 95 11.09 -2.14 -1.77
CA PRO A 95 12.05 -3.23 -1.90
C PRO A 95 13.00 -3.32 -0.70
N ILE A 96 13.36 -4.54 -0.29
CA ILE A 96 14.19 -4.86 0.90
C ILE A 96 15.66 -4.38 0.75
N SER A 97 16.02 -3.73 -0.37
CA SER A 97 17.35 -3.18 -0.60
C SER A 97 17.60 -1.90 0.21
N LYS A 98 18.63 -1.91 1.08
CA LYS A 98 19.13 -0.70 1.77
C LYS A 98 19.70 0.34 0.80
N GLN A 99 19.95 -0.02 -0.46
CA GLN A 99 20.23 0.94 -1.51
C GLN A 99 18.93 1.63 -1.91
N ARG A 100 18.80 2.91 -1.56
CA ARG A 100 17.78 3.84 -2.06
C ARG A 100 17.96 4.09 -3.57
N LEU A 101 17.93 3.04 -4.38
CA LEU A 101 17.78 3.16 -5.81
C LEU A 101 16.29 3.38 -6.06
N ALA A 102 15.89 4.64 -6.25
CA ALA A 102 14.52 5.04 -6.57
C ALA A 102 13.95 4.29 -7.80
N SER A 103 14.82 3.68 -8.61
CA SER A 103 14.52 2.86 -9.78
C SER A 103 14.04 1.44 -9.49
N ALA A 104 14.01 0.98 -8.23
CA ALA A 104 13.60 -0.39 -7.88
C ALA A 104 12.13 -0.53 -7.47
N SER A 105 11.44 0.56 -7.12
CA SER A 105 10.01 0.47 -6.75
C SER A 105 9.13 0.54 -7.99
N ASP A 106 8.21 -0.42 -8.13
CA ASP A 106 7.18 -0.40 -9.17
C ASP A 106 5.81 -0.13 -8.54
N PRO A 107 5.41 1.15 -8.39
CA PRO A 107 4.16 1.52 -7.76
C PRO A 107 2.95 1.07 -8.55
N ARG A 108 3.06 0.91 -9.88
CA ARG A 108 1.93 0.49 -10.72
C ARG A 108 1.66 -1.00 -10.55
N SER A 109 2.70 -1.83 -10.49
CA SER A 109 2.52 -3.25 -10.19
C SER A 109 2.11 -3.49 -8.74
N ALA A 110 2.62 -2.71 -7.78
CA ALA A 110 2.15 -2.75 -6.39
C ALA A 110 0.65 -2.39 -6.28
N LEU A 111 0.22 -1.32 -6.95
CA LEU A 111 -1.19 -0.92 -7.05
C LEU A 111 -2.07 -2.07 -7.54
N LYS A 112 -1.67 -2.75 -8.62
CA LYS A 112 -2.40 -3.92 -9.12
C LYS A 112 -2.48 -5.03 -8.08
N GLY A 113 -1.38 -5.33 -7.38
CA GLY A 113 -1.35 -6.34 -6.34
C GLY A 113 -2.33 -6.06 -5.19
N TYR A 114 -2.37 -4.83 -4.67
CA TYR A 114 -3.34 -4.45 -3.64
C TYR A 114 -4.78 -4.51 -4.14
N LEU A 115 -5.06 -4.08 -5.38
CA LEU A 115 -6.42 -4.15 -5.95
C LEU A 115 -6.88 -5.59 -6.17
N VAL A 116 -6.00 -6.48 -6.63
CA VAL A 116 -6.30 -7.92 -6.73
C VAL A 116 -6.61 -8.48 -5.35
N ALA A 117 -5.76 -8.22 -4.36
CA ALA A 117 -5.98 -8.66 -2.98
C ALA A 117 -7.34 -8.20 -2.45
N ALA A 118 -7.62 -6.90 -2.57
CA ALA A 118 -8.88 -6.30 -2.14
C ALA A 118 -10.09 -6.90 -2.87
N SER A 119 -9.99 -7.12 -4.19
CA SER A 119 -11.06 -7.73 -4.97
C SER A 119 -11.32 -9.19 -4.56
N LEU A 120 -10.28 -9.97 -4.25
CA LEU A 120 -10.42 -11.36 -3.80
C LEU A 120 -11.03 -11.42 -2.40
N ALA A 121 -10.60 -10.54 -1.50
CA ALA A 121 -11.08 -10.49 -0.12
C ALA A 121 -12.56 -10.06 -0.02
N THR A 122 -13.05 -9.29 -0.99
CA THR A 122 -14.40 -8.69 -0.99
C THR A 122 -15.35 -9.30 -2.03
N ASN A 123 -14.97 -10.41 -2.67
CA ASN A 123 -15.72 -11.01 -3.78
C ASN A 123 -16.07 -9.97 -4.88
N PHE A 124 -15.05 -9.26 -5.35
CA PHE A 124 -15.13 -8.15 -6.30
C PHE A 124 -16.04 -7.01 -5.84
N PHE A 125 -16.03 -6.71 -4.53
CA PHE A 125 -16.85 -5.67 -3.91
C PHE A 125 -18.36 -5.87 -4.15
N SER A 126 -18.77 -7.13 -4.33
CA SER A 126 -20.18 -7.50 -4.56
C SER A 126 -20.96 -7.61 -3.25
N ASP A 127 -20.27 -7.97 -2.18
CA ASP A 127 -20.89 -8.21 -0.88
C ASP A 127 -21.28 -6.89 -0.19
N MET A 128 -22.26 -6.95 0.73
CA MET A 128 -22.69 -5.82 1.56
C MET A 128 -21.78 -5.58 2.77
N VAL A 129 -20.62 -6.26 2.82
CA VAL A 129 -19.66 -6.09 3.90
C VAL A 129 -18.90 -4.78 3.70
N SER A 130 -18.71 -4.04 4.79
CA SER A 130 -17.93 -2.80 4.79
C SER A 130 -16.51 -3.08 4.28
N VAL A 131 -16.10 -2.35 3.24
CA VAL A 131 -14.75 -2.47 2.66
C VAL A 131 -13.68 -2.13 3.71
N GLY A 132 -13.96 -1.18 4.60
CA GLY A 132 -13.08 -0.78 5.68
C GLY A 132 -12.88 -1.84 6.76
N ASP A 133 -13.78 -2.83 6.85
CA ASP A 133 -13.66 -3.93 7.82
C ASP A 133 -12.84 -5.10 7.26
N ILE A 134 -12.77 -5.22 5.93
CA ILE A 134 -12.03 -6.30 5.24
C ILE A 134 -10.61 -5.87 4.89
N ILE A 135 -10.43 -4.62 4.44
CA ILE A 135 -9.13 -4.11 4.00
C ILE A 135 -8.46 -3.38 5.16
N ASP A 136 -7.29 -3.87 5.55
CA ASP A 136 -6.49 -3.24 6.59
C ASP A 136 -6.17 -1.77 6.25
N GLN A 137 -6.27 -0.90 7.26
CA GLN A 137 -5.93 0.52 7.15
C GLN A 137 -4.49 0.73 6.63
N SER A 138 -3.55 -0.14 7.01
CA SER A 138 -2.17 -0.08 6.51
C SER A 138 -2.07 -0.35 4.99
N SER A 139 -2.89 -1.26 4.47
CA SER A 139 -2.99 -1.55 3.04
C SER A 139 -3.63 -0.38 2.28
N LEU A 140 -4.64 0.28 2.86
CA LEU A 140 -5.23 1.51 2.29
C LEU A 140 -4.21 2.66 2.20
N VAL A 141 -3.36 2.83 3.22
CA VAL A 141 -2.27 3.83 3.17
C VAL A 141 -1.26 3.50 2.08
N ARG A 142 -0.85 2.23 1.93
CA ARG A 142 0.09 1.84 0.86
C ARG A 142 -0.54 1.95 -0.53
N LEU A 143 -1.82 1.64 -0.65
CA LEU A 143 -2.61 1.83 -1.87
C LEU A 143 -2.66 3.32 -2.26
N SER A 144 -2.91 4.21 -1.29
CA SER A 144 -2.91 5.67 -1.54
C SER A 144 -1.53 6.17 -1.98
N GLN A 145 -0.45 5.66 -1.38
CA GLN A 145 0.92 5.96 -1.81
C GLN A 145 1.18 5.52 -3.25
N CYS A 146 0.70 4.33 -3.64
CA CYS A 146 0.80 3.86 -5.02
C CYS A 146 0.04 4.79 -5.97
N LEU A 147 -1.20 5.18 -5.62
CA LEU A 147 -2.03 6.09 -6.41
C LEU A 147 -1.37 7.46 -6.60
N VAL A 148 -0.80 8.05 -5.54
CA VAL A 148 -0.03 9.29 -5.62
C VAL A 148 1.18 9.13 -6.55
N LYS A 149 1.95 8.04 -6.41
CA LYS A 149 3.13 7.77 -7.25
C LYS A 149 2.78 7.58 -8.74
N VAL A 150 1.57 7.13 -9.08
CA VAL A 150 1.11 7.02 -10.48
C VAL A 150 0.35 8.27 -10.97
N GLY A 151 0.25 9.32 -10.14
CA GLY A 151 -0.39 10.59 -10.49
C GLY A 151 -1.90 10.66 -10.26
N ALA A 152 -2.52 9.61 -9.69
CA ALA A 152 -3.96 9.55 -9.42
C ALA A 152 -4.31 10.18 -8.05
N HIS A 153 -4.03 11.48 -7.91
CA HIS A 153 -4.16 12.22 -6.64
C HIS A 153 -5.59 12.26 -6.09
N VAL A 154 -6.59 12.46 -6.96
CA VAL A 154 -8.01 12.50 -6.57
C VAL A 154 -8.45 11.16 -6.01
N ALA A 155 -8.16 10.06 -6.70
CA ALA A 155 -8.44 8.71 -6.21
C ALA A 155 -7.71 8.43 -4.90
N ALA A 156 -6.43 8.79 -4.78
CA ALA A 156 -5.68 8.62 -3.54
C ALA A 156 -6.34 9.36 -2.35
N ALA A 157 -6.88 10.56 -2.58
CA ALA A 157 -7.56 11.35 -1.56
C ALA A 157 -8.91 10.75 -1.13
N VAL A 158 -9.65 10.10 -2.05
CA VAL A 158 -10.92 9.41 -1.72
C VAL A 158 -10.71 8.37 -0.62
N LEU A 159 -9.59 7.64 -0.64
CA LEU A 159 -9.26 6.64 0.39
C LEU A 159 -9.19 7.22 1.80
N TYR A 160 -8.82 8.49 1.95
CA TYR A 160 -8.67 9.12 3.27
C TYR A 160 -10.00 9.34 3.99
N GLN A 161 -11.13 9.21 3.30
CA GLN A 161 -12.46 9.22 3.92
C GLN A 161 -12.77 7.88 4.63
N CYS A 162 -11.99 6.81 4.40
CA CYS A 162 -12.11 5.53 5.13
C CYS A 162 -11.45 5.54 6.52
N PHE A 163 -10.79 6.64 6.87
CA PHE A 163 -10.07 6.81 8.12
C PHE A 163 -10.84 7.71 9.07
N MET A 164 -10.38 7.81 10.31
CA MET A 164 -10.94 8.74 11.28
C MET A 164 -10.73 10.20 10.81
N PRO A 165 -11.62 11.14 11.15
CA PRO A 165 -11.55 12.54 10.68
C PRO A 165 -10.21 13.25 10.93
N GLU A 166 -9.45 12.85 11.94
CA GLU A 166 -8.12 13.40 12.25
C GLU A 166 -7.09 13.16 11.13
N GLU A 167 -7.33 12.16 10.28
CA GLU A 167 -6.49 11.76 9.16
C GLU A 167 -6.89 12.45 7.85
N PHE A 168 -8.05 13.11 7.78
CA PHE A 168 -8.52 13.80 6.56
C PHE A 168 -7.53 14.84 6.05
N LYS A 169 -6.77 15.47 6.95
CA LYS A 169 -5.69 16.42 6.64
C LYS A 169 -4.68 15.87 5.62
N TYR A 170 -4.42 14.57 5.61
CA TYR A 170 -3.50 13.94 4.65
C TYR A 170 -4.13 13.85 3.26
N GLY A 171 -5.39 13.43 3.17
CA GLY A 171 -6.15 13.42 1.91
C GLY A 171 -6.29 14.82 1.31
N LEU A 172 -6.63 15.83 2.13
CA LEU A 172 -6.68 17.23 1.69
C LEU A 172 -5.32 17.76 1.22
N ARG A 173 -4.22 17.30 1.83
CA ARG A 173 -2.86 17.64 1.38
C ARG A 173 -2.55 17.01 0.02
N ILE A 174 -2.99 15.78 -0.22
CA ILE A 174 -2.80 15.09 -1.52
C ILE A 174 -3.48 15.87 -2.65
N LEU A 175 -4.70 16.37 -2.44
CA LEU A 175 -5.42 17.18 -3.43
C LEU A 175 -4.70 18.47 -3.81
N ARG A 176 -3.81 18.97 -2.96
CA ARG A 176 -3.03 20.19 -3.27
C ARG A 176 -1.74 19.90 -4.05
N LEU A 177 -1.34 18.63 -4.22
CA LEU A 177 -0.06 18.28 -4.84
C LEU A 177 -0.04 18.58 -6.35
N ALA A 178 -1.12 18.27 -7.06
CA ALA A 178 -1.20 18.48 -8.52
C ALA A 178 -2.64 18.81 -8.99
N PRO A 179 -3.17 20.00 -8.64
CA PRO A 179 -4.55 20.41 -8.95
C PRO A 179 -4.91 20.34 -10.44
N GLU A 180 -3.94 20.66 -11.31
CA GLU A 180 -4.08 20.62 -12.77
C GLU A 180 -4.28 19.20 -13.34
N SER A 181 -3.91 18.17 -12.57
CA SER A 181 -4.05 16.75 -12.97
C SER A 181 -5.30 16.08 -12.40
N HIS A 182 -6.20 16.85 -11.79
CA HIS A 182 -7.39 16.30 -11.15
C HIS A 182 -8.36 15.69 -12.16
N ASP A 183 -8.53 14.37 -12.05
CA ASP A 183 -9.50 13.60 -12.80
C ASP A 183 -10.91 13.78 -12.21
N ASN A 184 -11.80 14.38 -13.00
CA ASN A 184 -13.17 14.65 -12.59
C ASN A 184 -14.04 13.39 -12.47
N ALA A 185 -13.62 12.26 -13.07
CA ALA A 185 -14.32 10.98 -12.96
C ALA A 185 -14.40 10.48 -11.51
N PHE A 186 -13.46 10.91 -10.65
CA PHE A 186 -13.39 10.50 -9.25
C PHE A 186 -14.09 11.45 -8.26
N PHE A 187 -14.56 12.62 -8.71
CA PHE A 187 -15.21 13.57 -7.79
C PHE A 187 -16.48 13.03 -7.15
N GLN A 188 -17.22 12.18 -7.87
CA GLN A 188 -18.44 11.54 -7.37
C GLN A 188 -18.23 10.57 -6.19
N TYR A 189 -16.98 10.22 -5.86
CA TYR A 189 -16.68 9.32 -4.73
C TYR A 189 -16.31 10.05 -3.44
N PHE A 190 -16.43 11.38 -3.39
CA PHE A 190 -16.36 12.10 -2.13
C PHE A 190 -17.74 12.18 -1.49
N TRP A 191 -17.83 11.70 -0.25
CA TRP A 191 -19.01 11.85 0.61
C TRP A 191 -18.77 12.81 1.79
N GLU A 192 -17.50 13.11 2.09
CA GLU A 192 -17.10 14.05 3.12
C GLU A 192 -17.04 15.48 2.55
N LEU A 193 -17.89 16.37 3.09
CA LEU A 193 -17.98 17.78 2.66
C LEU A 193 -16.64 18.53 2.68
N PRO A 194 -15.73 18.35 3.68
CA PRO A 194 -14.45 19.05 3.69
C PRO A 194 -13.59 18.80 2.44
N PHE A 195 -13.69 17.62 1.82
CA PHE A 195 -12.98 17.32 0.58
C PHE A 195 -13.60 18.03 -0.62
N LEU A 196 -14.94 18.02 -0.72
CA LEU A 196 -15.66 18.71 -1.79
C LEU A 196 -15.45 20.22 -1.73
N GLU A 197 -15.54 20.82 -0.54
CA GLU A 197 -15.27 22.25 -0.32
C GLU A 197 -13.84 22.63 -0.71
N MET A 198 -12.85 21.80 -0.33
CA MET A 198 -11.46 21.99 -0.73
C MET A 198 -11.28 21.98 -2.25
N LEU A 199 -11.94 21.04 -2.95
CA LEU A 199 -11.87 20.95 -4.40
C LEU A 199 -12.53 22.16 -5.08
N VAL A 200 -13.65 22.65 -4.54
CA VAL A 200 -14.30 23.87 -5.06
C VAL A 200 -13.38 25.07 -4.89
N ASP A 201 -12.81 25.28 -3.71
CA ASP A 201 -11.88 26.40 -3.44
C ASP A 201 -10.67 26.34 -4.38
N LEU A 202 -10.07 25.15 -4.51
CA LEU A 202 -8.90 24.92 -5.35
C LEU A 202 -9.16 25.26 -6.83
N HIS A 203 -10.28 24.79 -7.38
CA HIS A 203 -10.66 25.00 -8.79
C HIS A 203 -11.40 26.33 -9.05
N SER A 204 -11.72 27.09 -8.01
CA SER A 204 -12.21 28.48 -8.11
C SER A 204 -11.06 29.48 -8.06
N SER A 205 -9.89 29.08 -7.56
CA SER A 205 -8.69 29.91 -7.52
C SER A 205 -8.21 30.27 -8.94
N PRO A 206 -7.81 31.53 -9.22
CA PRO A 206 -7.33 31.95 -10.54
C PRO A 206 -6.18 31.10 -11.10
N LYS A 207 -5.39 30.47 -10.23
CA LYS A 207 -4.24 29.64 -10.61
C LYS A 207 -4.65 28.31 -11.26
N TYR A 208 -5.79 27.75 -10.85
CA TYR A 208 -6.26 26.42 -11.26
C TYR A 208 -7.73 26.46 -11.69
N LEU A 209 -8.18 27.62 -12.18
CA LEU A 209 -9.58 27.88 -12.46
C LEU A 209 -10.13 26.85 -13.45
N ASN A 210 -11.19 26.15 -13.05
CA ASN A 210 -11.90 25.22 -13.90
C ASN A 210 -13.40 25.25 -13.57
N GLU A 211 -14.15 26.08 -14.32
CA GLU A 211 -15.59 26.28 -14.10
C GLU A 211 -16.40 24.98 -14.20
N ARG A 212 -15.98 24.04 -15.05
CA ARG A 212 -16.65 22.73 -15.17
C ARG A 212 -16.50 21.91 -13.91
N HIS A 213 -15.30 21.91 -13.32
CA HIS A 213 -15.05 21.23 -12.04
C HIS A 213 -15.86 21.88 -10.93
N VAL A 214 -15.83 23.21 -10.83
CA VAL A 214 -16.60 23.96 -9.83
C VAL A 214 -18.09 23.62 -9.93
N THR A 215 -18.67 23.68 -11.13
CA THR A 215 -20.09 23.35 -11.35
C THR A 215 -20.43 21.92 -10.92
N LEU A 216 -19.60 20.94 -11.32
CA LEU A 216 -19.80 19.55 -10.97
C LEU A 216 -19.73 19.34 -9.45
N LEU A 217 -18.72 19.90 -8.78
CA LEU A 217 -18.52 19.78 -7.34
C LEU A 217 -19.64 20.46 -6.54
N THR A 218 -20.11 21.64 -6.98
CA THR A 218 -21.26 22.31 -6.37
C THR A 218 -22.51 21.46 -6.47
N ASN A 219 -22.75 20.81 -7.62
CA ASN A 219 -23.88 19.88 -7.78
C ASN A 219 -23.75 18.66 -6.86
N LEU A 220 -22.54 18.13 -6.65
CA LEU A 220 -22.29 17.02 -5.72
C LEU A 220 -22.58 17.42 -4.26
N ILE A 221 -22.15 18.61 -3.83
CA ILE A 221 -22.45 19.15 -2.49
C ILE A 221 -23.96 19.27 -2.27
N GLN A 222 -24.71 19.62 -3.32
CA GLN A 222 -26.16 19.74 -3.29
C GLN A 222 -26.89 18.38 -3.38
N SER A 223 -26.17 17.27 -3.54
CA SER A 223 -26.77 15.95 -3.61
C SER A 223 -27.49 15.61 -2.29
N PRO A 224 -28.76 15.17 -2.33
CA PRO A 224 -29.52 14.84 -1.12
C PRO A 224 -28.89 13.69 -0.33
N GLU A 225 -28.06 12.85 -0.98
CA GLU A 225 -27.38 11.72 -0.34
C GLU A 225 -26.31 12.17 0.65
N LEU A 226 -25.68 13.33 0.42
CA LEU A 226 -24.63 13.90 1.27
C LEU A 226 -25.17 14.84 2.35
N ASN A 227 -26.49 14.93 2.49
CA ASN A 227 -27.09 15.80 3.47
C ASN A 227 -26.76 15.32 4.90
N SER A 228 -26.07 16.17 5.68
CA SER A 228 -25.68 15.88 7.06
C SER A 228 -26.85 15.68 8.02
N SER A 229 -28.07 16.05 7.60
CA SER A 229 -29.31 15.82 8.36
C SER A 229 -29.89 14.42 8.14
N ASN A 230 -29.32 13.63 7.21
CA ASN A 230 -29.78 12.28 6.95
C ASN A 230 -29.56 11.38 8.19
N PRO A 231 -30.45 10.40 8.44
CA PRO A 231 -30.23 9.41 9.47
C PRO A 231 -28.93 8.63 9.23
N ALA A 232 -28.18 8.36 10.30
CA ALA A 232 -26.94 7.57 10.26
C ALA A 232 -26.98 6.29 9.40
N PRO A 233 -28.04 5.44 9.42
CA PRO A 233 -28.07 4.26 8.55
C PRO A 233 -28.12 4.59 7.05
N VAL A 234 -28.78 5.70 6.68
CA VAL A 234 -28.85 6.15 5.28
C VAL A 234 -27.49 6.64 4.81
N VAL A 235 -26.79 7.40 5.65
CA VAL A 235 -25.44 7.90 5.37
C VAL A 235 -24.48 6.71 5.17
N LYS A 236 -24.50 5.73 6.09
CA LYS A 236 -23.66 4.54 5.99
C LYS A 236 -23.92 3.69 4.75
N ASP A 237 -25.19 3.53 4.35
CA ASP A 237 -25.53 2.79 3.13
C ASP A 237 -25.00 3.51 1.87
N ALA A 238 -25.13 4.84 1.83
CA ALA A 238 -24.58 5.66 0.76
C ALA A 238 -23.04 5.55 0.69
N GLU A 239 -22.34 5.67 1.82
CA GLU A 239 -20.88 5.49 1.93
C GLU A 239 -20.44 4.14 1.38
N GLN A 240 -21.07 3.04 1.82
CA GLN A 240 -20.73 1.69 1.37
C GLN A 240 -20.99 1.50 -0.12
N ARG A 241 -22.06 2.07 -0.66
CA ARG A 241 -22.36 2.03 -2.09
C ARG A 241 -21.30 2.80 -2.89
N ILE A 242 -20.96 4.01 -2.46
CA ILE A 242 -19.94 4.85 -3.09
C ILE A 242 -18.58 4.12 -3.10
N LEU A 243 -18.17 3.56 -1.96
CA LEU A 243 -16.92 2.82 -1.83
C LEU A 243 -16.82 1.61 -2.75
N ARG A 244 -17.89 0.81 -2.84
CA ARG A 244 -17.92 -0.34 -3.76
C ARG A 244 -17.78 0.09 -5.21
N CYS A 245 -18.46 1.16 -5.62
CA CYS A 245 -18.32 1.71 -6.97
C CYS A 245 -16.89 2.19 -7.21
N TYR A 246 -16.34 3.00 -6.29
CA TYR A 246 -14.97 3.51 -6.35
C TYR A 246 -13.94 2.40 -6.56
N PHE A 247 -13.97 1.34 -5.73
CA PHE A 247 -13.01 0.25 -5.85
C PHE A 247 -13.21 -0.58 -7.13
N ARG A 248 -14.45 -0.80 -7.57
CA ARG A 248 -14.72 -1.47 -8.84
C ARG A 248 -14.19 -0.67 -10.02
N ASP A 249 -14.31 0.64 -9.99
CA ASP A 249 -13.79 1.53 -11.04
C ASP A 249 -12.26 1.56 -11.05
N LEU A 250 -11.62 1.59 -9.86
CA LEU A 250 -10.17 1.37 -9.76
C LEU A 250 -9.75 0.02 -10.36
N CYS A 251 -10.44 -1.06 -10.02
CA CYS A 251 -10.16 -2.37 -10.61
C CYS A 251 -10.32 -2.35 -12.14
N ARG A 252 -11.35 -1.70 -12.69
CA ARG A 252 -11.49 -1.58 -14.15
C ARG A 252 -10.33 -0.82 -14.79
N ILE A 253 -9.88 0.28 -14.19
CA ILE A 253 -8.81 1.12 -14.74
C ILE A 253 -7.44 0.43 -14.68
N TYR A 254 -7.14 -0.26 -13.57
CA TYR A 254 -5.80 -0.78 -13.31
C TYR A 254 -5.65 -2.29 -13.53
N LEU A 255 -6.72 -3.07 -13.44
CA LEU A 255 -6.73 -4.52 -13.69
C LEU A 255 -7.38 -4.89 -15.03
N GLY A 256 -8.22 -4.02 -15.59
CA GLY A 256 -8.74 -4.19 -16.95
C GLY A 256 -7.60 -4.06 -17.96
N ASN A 257 -7.50 -5.03 -18.86
CA ASN A 257 -6.76 -4.89 -20.12
C ASN A 257 -7.64 -4.15 -21.13
#